data_AF-A0A2V7P168-F1
#
_entry.id   AF-A0A2V7P168-F1
#
_cell.length_a   1.000
_cell.length_b   1.000
_cell.length_c   1.000
_cell.angle_alpha   90.00
_cell.angle_beta   90.00
_cell.angle_gamma   90.00
#
_symmetry.space_group_name_H-M   'P 1'
#
loop_
_entity.id
_entity.type
_entity.pdbx_description
1 polymer ?
#
loop_
_entity_poly.entity_id
_entity_poly.type
_entity_poly.pdbx_seq_one_letter_code
_entity_poly.pdbx_strand_id
1 'polypeptide(L)'
;MNQPKTWAVAFLAAVFVAGAALGWGARGWSADPRLEPRLRDTRAMVAHLAKELGLSATQQDSVRAVLERHRAEMDTLWHLVHPRVDSLRATIHREITAQLTPAQQSRYRDLIARFEHQRRGADSAGKEHK
;
A
#
# COMPACT_ATOMS: atom_id res chain seq x y z
N MET A 1 4.91 4.73 40.98
CA MET A 1 5.66 3.63 40.31
C MET A 1 4.80 3.01 39.22
N ASN A 2 4.67 3.66 38.05
CA ASN A 2 3.90 3.12 36.91
C ASN A 2 4.74 3.20 35.63
N GLN A 3 5.96 2.65 35.66
CA GLN A 3 6.93 2.69 34.56
C GLN A 3 7.28 1.33 33.89
N PRO A 4 6.42 0.28 33.87
CA PRO A 4 6.69 -0.88 33.02
C PRO A 4 5.93 -0.87 31.67
N LYS A 5 4.78 -0.20 31.58
CA LYS A 5 3.94 -0.22 30.37
C LYS A 5 4.42 0.73 29.27
N THR A 6 4.93 1.90 29.64
CA THR A 6 5.46 2.91 28.70
C THR A 6 6.75 2.44 28.04
N TRP A 7 7.63 1.78 28.79
CA TRP A 7 8.84 1.18 28.23
C TRP A 7 8.54 0.00 27.32
N ALA A 8 7.58 -0.87 27.66
CA ALA A 8 7.19 -1.96 26.76
C ALA A 8 6.71 -1.44 25.39
N VAL A 9 5.95 -0.35 25.35
CA VAL A 9 5.49 0.28 24.09
C VAL A 9 6.64 0.94 23.33
N ALA A 10 7.57 1.61 24.03
CA ALA A 10 8.75 2.22 23.40
C ALA A 10 9.69 1.17 22.81
N PHE A 11 9.92 0.05 23.51
CA PHE A 11 10.71 -1.08 23.01
C PHE A 11 10.04 -1.73 21.79
N LEU A 12 8.70 -1.87 21.79
CA LEU A 12 7.96 -2.41 20.63
C LEU A 12 8.10 -1.50 19.40
N ALA A 13 8.01 -0.18 19.59
CA ALA A 13 8.20 0.80 18.52
C ALA A 13 9.65 0.80 17.99
N ALA A 14 10.64 0.66 18.87
CA ALA A 14 12.05 0.60 18.49
C ALA A 14 12.37 -0.67 17.68
N VAL A 15 11.84 -1.84 18.09
CA VAL A 15 11.97 -3.09 17.33
C VAL A 15 11.27 -3.00 15.97
N PHE A 16 10.14 -2.31 15.88
CA PHE A 16 9.41 -2.07 14.63
C PHE A 16 10.22 -1.23 13.63
N VAL A 17 10.86 -0.16 14.09
CA VAL A 17 11.71 0.70 13.26
C VAL A 17 13.00 -0.04 12.85
N ALA A 18 13.60 -0.82 13.76
CA ALA A 18 14.80 -1.60 13.47
C ALA A 18 14.53 -2.78 12.49
N GLY A 19 13.35 -3.40 12.57
CA GLY A 19 12.92 -4.45 11.63
C GLY A 19 12.59 -3.92 10.23
N ALA A 20 12.03 -2.70 10.14
CA ALA A 20 11.74 -2.05 8.85
C ALA A 20 13.01 -1.74 8.02
N ALA A 21 14.16 -1.52 8.67
CA ALA A 21 15.41 -1.24 7.99
C ALA A 21 16.03 -2.47 7.28
N LEU A 22 15.74 -3.68 7.75
CA LEU A 22 16.32 -4.93 7.19
C LEU A 22 15.44 -5.58 6.13
N GLY A 23 14.15 -5.21 6.01
CA GLY A 23 13.23 -5.73 5.00
C GLY A 23 13.21 -4.95 3.67
N TRP A 24 13.78 -3.74 3.63
CA TRP A 24 13.67 -2.84 2.47
C TRP A 24 14.68 -3.11 1.34
N GLY A 25 15.70 -3.95 1.59
CA GLY A 25 16.90 -4.04 0.77
C GLY A 25 16.85 -4.82 -0.56
N ALA A 26 15.78 -5.55 -0.90
CA ALA A 26 15.85 -6.42 -2.10
C ALA A 26 14.58 -6.55 -2.96
N ARG A 27 13.52 -5.78 -2.73
CA ARG A 27 12.32 -5.86 -3.61
C ARG A 27 11.48 -4.58 -3.71
N GLY A 28 12.07 -3.42 -3.40
CA GLY A 28 11.33 -2.18 -3.16
C GLY A 28 11.17 -1.20 -4.33
N TRP A 29 11.61 -1.54 -5.55
CA TRP A 29 11.47 -0.64 -6.72
C TRP A 29 10.46 -1.12 -7.77
N SER A 30 9.64 -2.10 -7.40
CA SER A 30 8.31 -2.18 -7.97
C SER A 30 7.45 -1.32 -7.07
N ALA A 31 7.07 -0.13 -7.54
CA ALA A 31 5.81 0.44 -7.11
C ALA A 31 4.77 -0.65 -7.43
N ASP A 32 4.45 -1.51 -6.45
CA ASP A 32 3.38 -2.48 -6.54
C ASP A 32 2.11 -1.72 -6.16
N PRO A 33 1.32 -1.23 -7.15
CA PRO A 33 0.10 -0.49 -6.88
C PRO A 33 -0.97 -1.33 -6.18
N ARG A 34 -0.73 -2.61 -5.87
CA ARG A 34 -1.55 -3.34 -4.88
C ARG A 34 -1.55 -2.66 -3.50
N LEU A 35 -0.63 -1.74 -3.22
CA LEU A 35 -0.66 -0.90 -2.01
C LEU A 35 -1.74 0.20 -2.06
N GLU A 36 -2.18 0.67 -3.23
CA GLU A 36 -3.19 1.74 -3.34
C GLU A 36 -4.59 1.30 -2.84
N PRO A 37 -5.04 0.04 -3.05
CA PRO A 37 -6.26 -0.48 -2.42
C PRO A 37 -6.02 -1.09 -1.03
N ARG A 38 -4.83 -1.65 -0.74
CA ARG A 38 -4.56 -2.34 0.53
C ARG A 38 -4.51 -1.42 1.74
N LEU A 39 -4.13 -0.15 1.56
CA LEU A 39 -4.23 0.84 2.63
C LEU A 39 -5.70 1.19 2.95
N ARG A 40 -6.62 1.00 1.99
CA ARG A 40 -8.06 1.19 2.19
C ARG A 40 -8.76 -0.04 2.81
N ASP A 41 -8.20 -1.23 2.61
CA ASP A 41 -8.72 -2.45 3.22
C ASP A 41 -8.00 -2.76 4.54
N THR A 42 -8.52 -2.17 5.62
CA THR A 42 -8.09 -2.42 6.99
C THR A 42 -7.99 -3.92 7.30
N ARG A 43 -8.89 -4.75 6.74
CA ARG A 43 -8.93 -6.19 7.05
C ARG A 43 -7.76 -6.93 6.43
N ALA A 44 -7.44 -6.66 5.16
CA ALA A 44 -6.29 -7.25 4.49
C ALA A 44 -4.98 -6.83 5.18
N MET A 45 -4.87 -5.58 5.60
CA MET A 45 -3.69 -5.09 6.33
C MET A 45 -3.54 -5.76 7.69
N VAL A 46 -4.62 -5.89 8.46
CA VAL A 46 -4.60 -6.62 9.75
C VAL A 46 -4.24 -8.10 9.54
N ALA A 47 -4.81 -8.76 8.52
CA ALA A 47 -4.50 -10.16 8.22
C ALA A 47 -3.04 -10.37 7.82
N HIS A 48 -2.47 -9.45 7.04
CA HIS A 48 -1.06 -9.47 6.69
C HIS A 48 -0.18 -9.30 7.94
N LEU A 49 -0.45 -8.28 8.77
CA LEU A 49 0.27 -8.05 10.02
C LEU A 49 0.12 -9.23 10.99
N ALA A 50 -1.06 -9.85 11.05
CA ALA A 50 -1.30 -11.03 11.87
C ALA A 50 -0.42 -12.21 11.46
N LYS A 51 -0.29 -12.45 10.15
CA LYS A 51 0.55 -13.51 9.61
C LYS A 51 2.04 -13.24 9.85
N GLU A 52 2.51 -12.04 9.55
CA GLU A 52 3.95 -11.72 9.63
C GLU A 52 4.45 -11.56 11.07
N LEU A 53 3.59 -11.09 11.98
CA LEU A 53 3.96 -10.79 13.37
C LEU A 53 3.40 -11.80 14.39
N GLY A 54 2.61 -12.78 13.96
CA GLY A 54 1.97 -13.75 14.85
C GLY A 54 0.99 -13.10 15.83
N LEU A 55 0.15 -12.16 15.37
CA LEU A 55 -0.75 -11.40 16.25
C LEU A 55 -1.86 -12.30 16.82
N SER A 56 -2.04 -12.26 18.14
CA SER A 56 -3.22 -12.80 18.83
C SER A 56 -4.50 -12.06 18.43
N ALA A 57 -5.67 -12.66 18.68
CA ALA A 57 -6.96 -12.05 18.35
C ALA A 57 -7.13 -10.65 18.97
N THR A 58 -6.80 -10.49 20.25
CA THR A 58 -6.88 -9.20 20.96
C THR A 58 -5.94 -8.15 20.36
N GLN A 59 -4.75 -8.55 19.89
CA GLN A 59 -3.84 -7.64 19.20
C GLN A 59 -4.38 -7.24 17.81
N GLN A 60 -4.97 -8.18 17.06
CA GLN A 60 -5.61 -7.88 15.79
C GLN A 60 -6.74 -6.86 15.93
N ASP A 61 -7.57 -7.01 16.97
CA ASP A 61 -8.65 -6.05 17.28
C ASP A 61 -8.10 -4.67 17.64
N SER A 62 -7.02 -4.63 18.43
CA SER A 62 -6.34 -3.37 18.78
C SER A 62 -5.77 -2.67 17.55
N VAL A 63 -5.08 -3.42 16.67
CA VAL A 63 -4.53 -2.89 15.41
C VAL A 63 -5.65 -2.40 14.50
N ARG A 64 -6.75 -3.16 14.38
CA ARG A 64 -7.93 -2.74 13.61
C ARG A 64 -8.49 -1.41 14.11
N ALA A 65 -8.64 -1.26 15.43
CA ALA A 65 -9.15 -0.02 16.01
C ALA A 65 -8.24 1.19 15.75
N VAL A 66 -6.91 1.00 15.75
CA VAL A 66 -5.95 2.05 15.41
C VAL A 66 -6.10 2.46 13.94
N LEU A 67 -6.16 1.48 13.03
CA LEU A 67 -6.28 1.76 11.60
C LEU A 67 -7.60 2.45 11.25
N GLU A 68 -8.73 1.99 11.82
CA GLU A 68 -10.04 2.63 11.59
C GLU A 68 -10.09 4.08 12.10
N ARG A 69 -9.42 4.39 13.21
CA ARG A 69 -9.36 5.76 13.74
C ARG A 69 -8.73 6.75 12.74
N HIS A 70 -7.73 6.31 12.00
CA HIS A 70 -7.00 7.17 11.05
C HIS A 70 -7.49 7.04 9.61
N ARG A 71 -8.47 6.18 9.35
CA ARG A 71 -8.94 5.89 7.99
C ARG A 71 -9.47 7.12 7.26
N ALA A 72 -10.26 7.95 7.94
CA ALA A 72 -10.85 9.14 7.33
C ALA A 72 -9.78 10.20 6.97
N GLU A 73 -8.77 10.36 7.82
CA GLU A 73 -7.65 11.28 7.58
C GLU A 73 -6.80 10.81 6.39
N MET A 74 -6.46 9.51 6.35
CA MET A 74 -5.75 8.91 5.23
C MET A 74 -6.51 9.04 3.92
N ASP A 75 -7.83 8.82 3.94
CA ASP A 75 -8.68 8.95 2.75
C ASP A 75 -8.73 10.41 2.25
N THR A 76 -8.78 11.38 3.17
CA THR A 76 -8.74 12.80 2.84
C THR A 76 -7.43 13.18 2.15
N LEU A 77 -6.29 12.75 2.72
CA LEU A 77 -4.98 12.98 2.13
C LEU A 77 -4.84 12.31 0.76
N TRP A 78 -5.39 11.10 0.61
CA TRP A 78 -5.40 10.40 -0.66
C TRP A 78 -6.15 11.17 -1.74
N HIS A 79 -7.36 11.66 -1.44
CA HIS A 79 -8.14 12.46 -2.40
C HIS A 79 -7.42 13.74 -2.83
N LEU A 80 -6.59 14.33 -1.96
CA LEU A 80 -5.80 15.52 -2.29
C LEU A 80 -4.61 15.19 -3.21
N VAL A 81 -3.92 14.08 -2.95
CA VAL A 81 -2.64 13.75 -3.61
C VAL A 81 -2.84 12.94 -4.89
N HIS A 82 -3.80 12.02 -4.91
CA HIS A 82 -4.01 11.07 -6.02
C HIS A 82 -4.17 11.76 -7.39
N PRO A 83 -4.95 12.85 -7.55
CA PRO A 83 -5.08 13.53 -8.84
C PRO A 83 -3.74 14.08 -9.37
N ARG A 84 -2.87 14.55 -8.46
CA ARG A 84 -1.55 15.06 -8.83
C ARG A 84 -0.63 13.94 -9.29
N VAL A 85 -0.66 12.81 -8.60
CA VAL A 85 0.10 11.61 -8.96
C VAL A 85 -0.36 11.09 -10.33
N ASP A 86 -1.66 11.04 -10.59
CA ASP A 86 -2.20 10.57 -11.87
C ASP A 86 -1.81 11.50 -13.03
N SER A 87 -1.88 12.82 -12.80
CA SER A 87 -1.41 13.81 -13.78
C SER A 87 0.08 13.64 -14.11
N LEU A 88 0.90 13.42 -13.09
CA LEU A 88 2.33 13.16 -13.27
C LEU A 88 2.57 11.85 -14.04
N ARG A 89 1.84 10.78 -13.70
CA ARG A 89 1.91 9.49 -14.39
C ARG A 89 1.54 9.62 -15.87
N ALA A 90 0.49 10.39 -16.18
CA ALA A 90 0.09 10.67 -17.57
C ALA A 90 1.17 11.45 -18.34
N THR A 91 1.85 12.39 -17.67
CA THR A 91 2.96 13.16 -18.26
C THR A 91 4.16 12.26 -18.55
N ILE A 92 4.59 11.45 -17.59
CA ILE A 92 5.66 10.46 -17.77
C ILE A 92 5.32 9.51 -18.93
N HIS A 93 4.07 9.05 -19.03
CA HIS A 93 3.65 8.15 -20.12
C HIS A 93 3.78 8.83 -21.49
N ARG A 94 3.40 10.10 -21.62
CA ARG A 94 3.56 10.87 -22.86
C ARG A 94 5.03 11.04 -23.24
N GLU A 95 5.87 11.40 -22.26
CA GLU A 95 7.30 11.60 -22.48
C GLU A 95 7.99 10.30 -22.93
N ILE A 96 7.68 9.17 -22.29
CA ILE A 96 8.19 7.86 -22.72
C ILE A 96 7.71 7.55 -24.14
N THR A 97 6.42 7.73 -24.43
CA THR A 97 5.84 7.44 -25.75
C THR A 97 6.54 8.23 -26.87
N ALA A 98 6.94 9.48 -26.60
CA ALA A 98 7.66 10.32 -27.55
C ALA A 98 9.06 9.79 -27.90
N GLN A 99 9.66 8.94 -27.06
CA GLN A 99 10.96 8.30 -27.33
C GLN A 99 10.86 6.99 -28.12
N LEU A 100 9.64 6.49 -28.36
CA LEU A 100 9.41 5.16 -28.94
C LEU A 100 9.07 5.23 -30.43
N THR A 101 9.56 4.25 -31.19
CA THR A 101 9.10 4.00 -32.55
C THR A 101 7.61 3.62 -32.57
N PRO A 102 6.89 3.81 -33.70
CA PRO A 102 5.48 3.45 -33.79
C PRO A 102 5.17 1.99 -33.39
N ALA A 103 6.04 1.04 -33.79
CA ALA A 103 5.89 -0.37 -33.41
C ALA A 103 6.07 -0.61 -31.89
N GLN A 104 6.98 0.13 -31.25
CA GLN A 104 7.20 0.05 -29.80
C GLN A 104 6.06 0.71 -29.02
N GLN A 105 5.48 1.82 -29.52
CA GLN A 105 4.33 2.48 -28.88
C GLN A 105 3.13 1.52 -28.75
N SER A 106 2.86 0.71 -29.77
CA SER A 106 1.78 -0.28 -29.70
C SER A 106 2.03 -1.31 -28.58
N ARG A 107 3.25 -1.86 -28.50
CA ARG A 107 3.62 -2.82 -27.45
C ARG A 107 3.60 -2.18 -26.06
N TYR A 108 4.01 -0.92 -25.95
CA TYR A 108 4.02 -0.18 -24.69
C TYR A 108 2.61 0.07 -24.17
N ARG A 109 1.67 0.47 -25.04
CA ARG A 109 0.25 0.60 -24.67
C ARG A 109 -0.34 -0.72 -24.16
N ASP A 110 -0.04 -1.83 -24.83
CA ASP A 110 -0.50 -3.15 -24.39
C ASP A 110 0.08 -3.54 -23.02
N LEU A 111 1.36 -3.21 -22.79
CA LEU A 111 2.03 -3.45 -21.51
C LEU A 111 1.35 -2.67 -20.37
N ILE A 112 1.09 -1.37 -20.58
CA ILE A 112 0.41 -0.52 -19.61
C ILE A 112 -1.02 -1.01 -19.36
N ALA A 113 -1.78 -1.34 -20.41
CA ALA A 113 -3.14 -1.86 -20.27
C ALA A 113 -3.18 -3.15 -19.45
N ARG A 114 -2.24 -4.08 -19.63
CA ARG A 114 -2.14 -5.30 -18.81
C ARG A 114 -1.92 -4.98 -17.33
N PHE A 115 -1.05 -4.02 -17.03
CA PHE A 115 -0.81 -3.60 -15.65
C PHE A 115 -2.05 -2.92 -15.04
N GLU A 116 -2.79 -2.12 -15.81
CA GLU A 116 -4.05 -1.52 -15.34
C GLU A 116 -5.16 -2.56 -15.11
N HIS A 117 -5.30 -3.54 -16.00
CA HIS A 117 -6.27 -4.62 -15.82
C HIS A 117 -5.99 -5.47 -14.59
N GLN A 118 -4.71 -5.75 -14.30
CA GLN A 118 -4.32 -6.42 -13.06
C GLN A 118 -4.65 -5.59 -11.80
N ARG A 119 -4.61 -4.25 -11.90
CA ARG A 119 -5.05 -3.36 -10.82
C ARG A 119 -6.58 -3.42 -10.61
N ARG A 120 -7.37 -3.20 -11.67
CA ARG A 120 -8.85 -3.15 -11.57
C ARG A 120 -9.47 -4.50 -11.21
N GLY A 121 -8.92 -5.61 -11.69
CA GLY A 121 -9.39 -6.96 -11.34
C GLY A 121 -9.22 -7.29 -9.86
N ALA A 122 -8.16 -6.76 -9.22
CA ALA A 122 -7.97 -6.87 -7.78
C ALA A 122 -8.99 -6.02 -6.99
N ASP A 123 -9.39 -4.86 -7.52
CA ASP A 123 -10.39 -3.97 -6.90
C ASP A 123 -11.82 -4.55 -6.96
N SER A 124 -12.16 -5.26 -8.05
CA SER A 124 -13.49 -5.87 -8.23
C SER A 124 -13.67 -7.15 -7.41
N ALA A 125 -12.65 -8.02 -7.33
CA ALA A 125 -12.71 -9.24 -6.53
C ALA A 125 -12.86 -8.97 -5.02
N GLY A 126 -12.41 -7.80 -4.55
CA GLY A 126 -12.62 -7.35 -3.16
C GLY A 126 -14.05 -6.89 -2.86
N LYS A 127 -14.88 -6.60 -3.87
CA LYS A 127 -16.26 -6.12 -3.70
C LYS A 127 -17.31 -7.22 -3.71
N GLU A 128 -17.02 -8.39 -4.27
CA GLU A 128 -17.99 -9.49 -4.43
C GLU A 128 -18.10 -10.41 -3.20
N HIS A 129 -17.23 -10.25 -2.19
CA HIS A 129 -17.26 -11.02 -0.94
C HIS A 129 -17.88 -10.24 0.24
N LYS A 130 -18.87 -9.37 0.00
CA LYS A 130 -19.64 -8.72 1.06
C LYS A 130 -21.06 -9.27 1.16
#